data_AF-A0A9X3JC78-F1
#
_entry.id   AF-A0A9X3JC78-F1
#
_cell.length_a   1.000
_cell.length_b   1.000
_cell.length_c   1.000
_cell.angle_alpha   90.00
_cell.angle_beta   90.00
_cell.angle_gamma   90.00
#
_symmetry.space_group_name_H-M   'P 1'
#
loop_
_entity.id
_entity.type
_entity.pdbx_description
1 polymer ?
#
loop_
_entity_poly.entity_id
_entity_poly.type
_entity_poly.pdbx_seq_one_letter_code
_entity_poly.pdbx_strand_id
1 'polypeptide(L)'
;MLNQNFNNAFYGKRILITGHTGFKGSWLSLWLNELGAAVIGYSLDPKNKNDNFNITNLQNNIIDIRGDIRDFNKLNKVFTDYKPEIVFHLAAQPLVKYSYEYPRETYEVNVVGTMNVLEAIRLHESAKIGIMVTSDKCYENKEWPWGYREIDPMGGHDIYSSSKGCCELLISSYRNSYFSEEKFSQHKKIIASVRAGNVIGGGDWSIDRIIPDCIRALESNKKIIIRNPTAIRPWQHVLEPLSGYLLLTEKIINNGILFSGAWNFGPSLSNIVSVEKLVTSLLDIWGCGDWTAENIGPINFHEANLLNLDISKAKFNLNWQPKWSLQQTLENTIEWYKHYNSYTSSEMRNLCISQIKQYCML
;
A
#
# COMPACT_ATOMS: atom_id res chain seq x y z
N MET A 1 11.65 -20.43 9.83
CA MET A 1 10.20 -20.18 9.68
C MET A 1 10.00 -18.67 9.57
N LEU A 2 9.07 -18.19 8.73
CA LEU A 2 8.79 -16.75 8.59
C LEU A 2 8.56 -16.05 9.94
N ASN A 3 8.05 -16.77 10.94
CA ASN A 3 7.83 -16.28 12.31
C ASN A 3 9.06 -15.63 12.98
N GLN A 4 10.29 -16.03 12.62
CA GLN A 4 11.51 -15.39 13.15
C GLN A 4 11.77 -14.00 12.56
N ASN A 5 11.20 -13.69 11.38
CA ASN A 5 11.23 -12.34 10.84
C ASN A 5 10.34 -11.43 11.69
N PHE A 6 10.83 -10.23 12.00
CA PHE A 6 10.16 -9.30 12.92
C PHE A 6 9.99 -9.82 14.36
N ASN A 7 10.92 -10.66 14.85
CA ASN A 7 11.01 -11.06 16.26
C ASN A 7 9.73 -11.68 16.86
N ASN A 8 8.95 -12.41 16.04
CA ASN A 8 7.61 -12.93 16.40
C ASN A 8 6.61 -11.84 16.87
N ALA A 9 6.81 -10.56 16.56
CA ALA A 9 6.02 -9.46 17.11
C ALA A 9 4.51 -9.54 16.77
N PHE A 10 4.17 -10.24 15.69
CA PHE A 10 2.81 -10.38 15.19
C PHE A 10 2.09 -11.66 15.63
N TYR A 11 2.82 -12.63 16.21
CA TYR A 11 2.26 -13.93 16.56
C TYR A 11 1.15 -13.78 17.60
N GLY A 12 -0.04 -14.33 17.29
CA GLY A 12 -1.22 -14.26 18.15
C GLY A 12 -1.87 -12.87 18.26
N LYS A 13 -1.35 -11.84 17.55
CA LYS A 13 -1.95 -10.51 17.56
C LYS A 13 -3.22 -10.47 16.73
N ARG A 14 -4.27 -9.85 17.26
CA ARG A 14 -5.49 -9.54 16.49
C ARG A 14 -5.25 -8.27 15.68
N ILE A 15 -5.23 -8.40 14.36
CA ILE A 15 -4.86 -7.31 13.46
C ILE A 15 -5.99 -7.02 12.49
N LEU A 16 -6.53 -5.80 12.54
CA LEU A 16 -7.51 -5.32 11.59
C LEU A 16 -6.82 -4.69 10.38
N ILE A 17 -7.21 -5.11 9.18
CA ILE A 17 -6.74 -4.54 7.91
C ILE A 17 -7.97 -4.02 7.15
N THR A 18 -8.10 -2.71 7.06
CA THR A 18 -9.09 -2.13 6.14
C THR A 18 -8.51 -2.12 4.73
N GLY A 19 -9.30 -2.51 3.72
CA GLY A 19 -8.83 -2.58 2.33
C GLY A 19 -8.07 -3.87 2.01
N HIS A 20 -8.25 -4.93 2.81
CA HIS A 20 -7.64 -6.24 2.64
C HIS A 20 -8.00 -6.97 1.33
N THR A 21 -9.12 -6.61 0.67
CA THR A 21 -9.52 -7.17 -0.64
C THR A 21 -8.74 -6.55 -1.80
N GLY A 22 -8.05 -5.44 -1.57
CA GLY A 22 -7.24 -4.77 -2.59
C GLY A 22 -5.85 -5.37 -2.75
N PHE A 23 -5.10 -4.82 -3.71
CA PHE A 23 -3.75 -5.28 -4.07
C PHE A 23 -2.78 -5.33 -2.87
N LYS A 24 -2.46 -4.18 -2.26
CA LYS A 24 -1.55 -4.14 -1.10
C LYS A 24 -2.12 -4.87 0.13
N GLY A 25 -3.43 -4.76 0.34
CA GLY A 25 -4.11 -5.33 1.50
C GLY A 25 -4.08 -6.85 1.52
N SER A 26 -4.27 -7.50 0.37
CA SER A 26 -4.22 -8.96 0.27
C SER A 26 -2.80 -9.51 0.50
N TRP A 27 -1.77 -8.85 -0.04
CA TRP A 27 -0.37 -9.20 0.23
C TRP A 27 0.01 -9.02 1.70
N LEU A 28 -0.42 -7.92 2.33
CA LEU A 28 -0.20 -7.67 3.76
C LEU A 28 -0.93 -8.71 4.63
N SER A 29 -2.16 -9.05 4.27
CA SER A 29 -2.96 -10.04 4.98
C SER A 29 -2.35 -11.44 4.89
N LEU A 30 -1.88 -11.86 3.72
CA LEU A 30 -1.12 -13.10 3.54
C LEU A 30 0.13 -13.11 4.42
N TRP A 31 0.91 -12.04 4.38
CA TRP A 31 2.15 -11.95 5.14
C TRP A 31 1.91 -12.01 6.65
N LEU A 32 0.94 -11.26 7.16
CA LEU A 32 0.58 -11.28 8.58
C LEU A 32 0.01 -12.63 9.03
N ASN A 33 -0.79 -13.28 8.19
CA ASN A 33 -1.29 -14.63 8.46
C ASN A 33 -0.12 -15.64 8.57
N GLU A 34 0.85 -15.56 7.66
CA GLU A 34 2.06 -16.39 7.72
C GLU A 34 2.97 -16.08 8.92
N LEU A 35 2.87 -14.88 9.49
CA LEU A 35 3.55 -14.50 10.73
C LEU A 35 2.76 -14.94 11.99
N GLY A 36 1.64 -15.64 11.82
CA GLY A 36 0.81 -16.17 12.90
C GLY A 36 -0.14 -15.16 13.55
N ALA A 37 -0.42 -14.04 12.88
CA ALA A 37 -1.42 -13.08 13.35
C ALA A 37 -2.85 -13.59 13.11
N ALA A 38 -3.77 -13.23 14.00
CA ALA A 38 -5.21 -13.37 13.78
C ALA A 38 -5.70 -12.18 12.95
N VAL A 39 -5.73 -12.34 11.63
CA VAL A 39 -6.08 -11.27 10.68
C VAL A 39 -7.59 -11.11 10.55
N ILE A 40 -8.05 -9.87 10.67
CA ILE A 40 -9.43 -9.43 10.43
C ILE A 40 -9.40 -8.45 9.26
N GLY A 41 -10.14 -8.75 8.21
CA GLY A 41 -10.29 -7.91 7.04
C GLY A 41 -11.60 -7.12 7.07
N TYR A 42 -11.56 -5.82 6.73
CA TYR A 42 -12.76 -5.00 6.52
C TYR A 42 -12.67 -4.19 5.22
N SER A 43 -13.46 -4.56 4.20
CA SER A 43 -13.42 -3.87 2.89
C SER A 43 -14.73 -4.01 2.13
N LEU A 44 -14.89 -3.24 1.06
CA LEU A 44 -15.82 -3.59 -0.02
C LEU A 44 -15.35 -4.87 -0.76
N ASP A 45 -16.21 -5.40 -1.61
CA ASP A 45 -15.86 -6.54 -2.48
C ASP A 45 -14.61 -6.25 -3.34
N PRO A 46 -13.80 -7.27 -3.65
CA PRO A 46 -12.71 -7.14 -4.62
C PRO A 46 -13.28 -6.71 -5.97
N LYS A 47 -12.54 -5.86 -6.71
CA LYS A 47 -13.04 -5.25 -7.94
C LYS A 47 -12.92 -6.18 -9.14
N ASN A 48 -11.93 -7.08 -9.13
CA ASN A 48 -11.68 -8.00 -10.22
C ASN A 48 -11.58 -9.44 -9.73
N LYS A 49 -12.13 -10.37 -10.51
CA LYS A 49 -12.00 -11.82 -10.25
C LYS A 49 -10.56 -12.31 -10.17
N ASN A 50 -9.62 -11.62 -10.83
CA ASN A 50 -8.21 -11.99 -10.85
C ASN A 50 -7.38 -11.27 -9.76
N ASP A 51 -7.98 -10.40 -8.94
CA ASP A 51 -7.28 -9.75 -7.84
C ASP A 51 -6.63 -10.80 -6.92
N ASN A 52 -5.47 -10.48 -6.37
CA ASN A 52 -4.69 -11.40 -5.53
C ASN A 52 -5.53 -12.04 -4.40
N PHE A 53 -6.45 -11.27 -3.80
CA PHE A 53 -7.41 -11.74 -2.80
C PHE A 53 -8.21 -12.97 -3.28
N ASN A 54 -8.79 -12.89 -4.49
CA ASN A 54 -9.61 -13.94 -5.07
C ASN A 54 -8.77 -15.14 -5.52
N ILE A 55 -7.66 -14.87 -6.21
CA ILE A 55 -6.79 -15.92 -6.76
C ILE A 55 -6.18 -16.78 -5.65
N THR A 56 -5.81 -16.18 -4.53
CA THR A 56 -5.26 -16.91 -3.37
C THR A 56 -6.32 -17.47 -2.42
N ASN A 57 -7.60 -17.22 -2.68
CA ASN A 57 -8.74 -17.65 -1.86
C ASN A 57 -8.59 -17.23 -0.39
N LEU A 58 -8.11 -15.99 -0.19
CA LEU A 58 -7.65 -15.47 1.09
C LEU A 58 -8.74 -15.45 2.16
N GLN A 59 -10.02 -15.32 1.77
CA GLN A 59 -11.17 -15.34 2.66
C GLN A 59 -11.24 -16.59 3.54
N ASN A 60 -10.65 -17.71 3.11
CA ASN A 60 -10.66 -18.97 3.86
C ASN A 60 -9.56 -19.03 4.94
N ASN A 61 -8.69 -18.02 5.02
CA ASN A 61 -7.57 -17.97 5.95
C ASN A 61 -7.67 -16.83 6.97
N ILE A 62 -8.59 -15.90 6.79
CA ILE A 62 -8.75 -14.72 7.65
C ILE A 62 -10.22 -14.53 8.03
N ILE A 63 -10.49 -13.67 9.00
CA ILE A 63 -11.86 -13.20 9.24
C ILE A 63 -12.17 -12.17 8.16
N ASP A 64 -13.07 -12.51 7.25
CA ASP A 64 -13.40 -11.68 6.09
C ASP A 64 -14.74 -10.94 6.28
N ILE A 65 -14.70 -9.61 6.42
CA ILE A 65 -15.87 -8.77 6.65
C ILE A 65 -16.05 -7.78 5.50
N ARG A 66 -17.24 -7.81 4.90
CA ARG A 66 -17.65 -6.81 3.91
C ARG A 66 -18.24 -5.58 4.58
N GLY A 67 -17.71 -4.40 4.26
CA GLY A 67 -18.23 -3.13 4.77
C GLY A 67 -17.52 -1.91 4.20
N ASP A 68 -18.22 -0.78 4.24
CA ASP A 68 -17.71 0.51 3.80
C ASP A 68 -17.11 1.25 5.00
N ILE A 69 -15.93 1.87 4.84
CA ILE A 69 -15.30 2.65 5.90
C ILE A 69 -16.04 3.96 6.20
N ARG A 70 -16.95 4.39 5.32
CA ARG A 70 -17.86 5.52 5.54
C ARG A 70 -18.98 5.18 6.53
N ASP A 71 -19.35 3.90 6.65
CA ASP A 71 -20.31 3.44 7.66
C ASP A 71 -19.61 3.26 9.01
N PHE A 72 -19.59 4.34 9.79
CA PHE A 72 -18.96 4.36 11.09
C PHE A 72 -19.56 3.32 12.04
N ASN A 73 -20.88 3.13 12.05
CA ASN A 73 -21.54 2.22 12.99
C ASN A 73 -21.11 0.77 12.75
N LYS A 74 -21.10 0.35 11.48
CA LYS A 74 -20.66 -0.98 11.11
C LYS A 74 -19.16 -1.19 11.36
N LEU A 75 -18.32 -0.21 11.02
CA LEU A 75 -16.89 -0.25 11.33
C LEU A 75 -16.66 -0.34 12.84
N ASN A 76 -17.32 0.50 13.63
CA ASN A 76 -17.20 0.55 15.09
C ASN A 76 -17.63 -0.79 15.73
N LYS A 77 -18.67 -1.44 15.19
CA LYS A 77 -19.06 -2.79 15.61
C LYS A 77 -17.96 -3.83 15.41
N VAL A 78 -17.19 -3.77 14.33
CA VAL A 78 -16.04 -4.68 14.11
C VAL A 78 -14.99 -4.52 15.21
N PHE A 79 -14.71 -3.29 15.64
CA PHE A 79 -13.79 -3.06 16.76
C PHE A 79 -14.32 -3.65 18.08
N THR A 80 -15.63 -3.55 18.33
CA THR A 80 -16.27 -4.14 19.51
C THR A 80 -16.22 -5.68 19.48
N ASP A 81 -16.59 -6.27 18.35
CA ASP A 81 -16.75 -7.73 18.21
C ASP A 81 -15.39 -8.45 18.18
N TYR A 82 -14.40 -7.90 17.48
CA TYR A 82 -13.10 -8.56 17.24
C TYR A 82 -11.94 -8.00 18.05
N LYS A 83 -12.11 -6.84 18.70
CA LYS A 83 -11.13 -6.23 19.62
C LYS A 83 -9.70 -6.21 19.06
N PRO A 84 -9.47 -5.62 17.86
CA PRO A 84 -8.15 -5.58 17.26
C PRO A 84 -7.15 -4.84 18.15
N GLU A 85 -5.91 -5.31 18.19
CA GLU A 85 -4.78 -4.69 18.89
C GLU A 85 -4.01 -3.72 17.97
N ILE A 86 -3.91 -4.09 16.71
CA ILE A 86 -3.19 -3.36 15.66
C ILE A 86 -4.14 -3.13 14.49
N VAL A 87 -4.10 -1.94 13.91
CA VAL A 87 -4.91 -1.56 12.75
C VAL A 87 -3.99 -1.08 11.64
N PHE A 88 -4.08 -1.72 10.47
CA PHE A 88 -3.52 -1.21 9.23
C PHE A 88 -4.63 -0.62 8.37
N HIS A 89 -4.62 0.71 8.17
CA HIS A 89 -5.62 1.40 7.36
C HIS A 89 -5.16 1.57 5.91
N LEU A 90 -5.59 0.67 5.01
CA LEU A 90 -5.26 0.73 3.57
C LEU A 90 -6.46 1.06 2.68
N ALA A 91 -7.70 0.97 3.21
CA ALA A 91 -8.91 1.25 2.44
C ALA A 91 -8.92 2.72 1.98
N ALA A 92 -9.05 2.92 0.66
CA ALA A 92 -9.07 4.22 0.01
C ALA A 92 -9.65 4.09 -1.40
N GLN A 93 -10.06 5.20 -1.99
CA GLN A 93 -10.16 5.39 -3.43
C GLN A 93 -8.74 5.72 -3.94
N PRO A 94 -8.06 4.83 -4.70
CA PRO A 94 -6.63 4.95 -5.00
C PRO A 94 -6.29 5.47 -6.42
N LEU A 95 -7.28 5.78 -7.24
CA LEU A 95 -7.15 6.12 -8.66
C LEU A 95 -7.27 7.64 -8.87
N VAL A 96 -6.21 8.24 -9.43
CA VAL A 96 -6.14 9.68 -9.75
C VAL A 96 -7.20 10.06 -10.77
N LYS A 97 -7.29 9.33 -11.88
CA LYS A 97 -8.26 9.62 -12.96
C LYS A 97 -9.70 9.58 -12.46
N TYR A 98 -10.06 8.54 -11.69
CA TYR A 98 -11.39 8.42 -11.07
C TYR A 98 -11.70 9.62 -10.15
N SER A 99 -10.69 10.19 -9.48
CA SER A 99 -10.90 11.33 -8.58
C SER A 99 -11.34 12.62 -9.28
N TYR A 100 -11.03 12.79 -10.56
CA TYR A 100 -11.56 13.91 -11.36
C TYR A 100 -13.04 13.72 -11.70
N GLU A 101 -13.46 12.47 -11.93
CA GLU A 101 -14.86 12.14 -12.24
C GLU A 101 -15.75 12.11 -10.98
N TYR A 102 -15.21 11.60 -9.86
CA TYR A 102 -15.94 11.43 -8.60
C TYR A 102 -15.18 12.08 -7.43
N PRO A 103 -15.04 13.41 -7.42
CA PRO A 103 -14.20 14.12 -6.46
C PRO A 103 -14.76 14.04 -5.03
N ARG A 104 -16.07 14.21 -4.88
CA ARG A 104 -16.77 14.14 -3.60
C ARG A 104 -16.60 12.75 -2.97
N GLU A 105 -16.86 11.70 -3.73
CA GLU A 105 -16.71 10.32 -3.25
C GLU A 105 -15.27 10.03 -2.82
N THR A 106 -14.28 10.53 -3.58
CA THR A 106 -12.87 10.36 -3.23
C THR A 106 -12.56 10.97 -1.86
N TYR A 107 -13.08 12.16 -1.55
CA TYR A 107 -12.94 12.79 -0.23
C TYR A 107 -13.71 12.05 0.87
N GLU A 108 -14.94 11.62 0.61
CA GLU A 108 -15.74 10.85 1.57
C GLU A 108 -15.04 9.54 1.93
N VAL A 109 -14.54 8.80 0.95
CA VAL A 109 -13.83 7.54 1.20
C VAL A 109 -12.50 7.81 1.90
N ASN A 110 -11.66 8.70 1.37
CA ASN A 110 -10.30 8.86 1.89
C ASN A 110 -10.28 9.62 3.21
N VAL A 111 -10.93 10.78 3.31
CA VAL A 111 -10.85 11.64 4.49
C VAL A 111 -11.84 11.20 5.58
N VAL A 112 -13.14 11.09 5.26
CA VAL A 112 -14.14 10.68 6.25
C VAL A 112 -13.91 9.22 6.67
N GLY A 113 -13.55 8.33 5.74
CA GLY A 113 -13.15 6.97 6.08
C GLY A 113 -11.93 6.88 7.00
N THR A 114 -10.87 7.69 6.77
CA THR A 114 -9.73 7.77 7.71
C THR A 114 -10.17 8.30 9.08
N MET A 115 -11.05 9.31 9.13
CA MET A 115 -11.61 9.85 10.37
C MET A 115 -12.34 8.77 11.16
N ASN A 116 -13.19 7.99 10.50
CA ASN A 116 -13.95 6.91 11.13
C ASN A 116 -13.03 5.83 11.73
N VAL A 117 -11.94 5.49 11.06
CA VAL A 117 -10.95 4.52 11.59
C VAL A 117 -10.21 5.10 12.80
N LEU A 118 -9.75 6.35 12.73
CA LEU A 118 -9.09 7.02 13.86
C LEU A 118 -10.01 7.13 15.07
N GLU A 119 -11.28 7.44 14.84
CA GLU A 119 -12.30 7.53 15.88
C GLU A 119 -12.61 6.16 16.50
N ALA A 120 -12.73 5.11 15.68
CA ALA A 120 -12.90 3.76 16.19
C ALA A 120 -11.68 3.30 17.02
N ILE A 121 -10.45 3.64 16.60
CA ILE A 121 -9.24 3.43 17.41
C ILE A 121 -9.32 4.22 18.71
N ARG A 122 -9.79 5.48 18.69
CA ARG A 122 -9.92 6.33 19.87
C ARG A 122 -10.87 5.74 20.92
N LEU A 123 -12.03 5.26 20.50
CA LEU A 123 -13.09 4.75 21.37
C LEU A 123 -12.80 3.37 21.97
N HIS A 124 -11.98 2.55 21.33
CA HIS A 124 -11.75 1.18 21.79
C HIS A 124 -10.42 1.02 22.52
N GLU A 125 -10.46 0.44 23.71
CA GLU A 125 -9.26 0.21 24.51
C GLU A 125 -8.31 -0.83 23.91
N SER A 126 -8.83 -1.81 23.17
CA SER A 126 -8.02 -2.88 22.58
C SER A 126 -7.07 -2.35 21.51
N ALA A 127 -7.49 -1.36 20.73
CA ALA A 127 -6.72 -0.83 19.60
C ALA A 127 -5.58 0.06 20.11
N LYS A 128 -4.36 -0.47 20.09
CA LYS A 128 -3.16 0.18 20.60
C LYS A 128 -2.27 0.77 19.51
N ILE A 129 -2.26 0.19 18.31
CA ILE A 129 -1.37 0.64 17.22
C ILE A 129 -2.19 0.90 15.97
N GLY A 130 -2.03 2.08 15.36
CA GLY A 130 -2.62 2.45 14.08
C GLY A 130 -1.54 2.80 13.06
N ILE A 131 -1.45 2.02 11.99
CA ILE A 131 -0.60 2.29 10.83
C ILE A 131 -1.48 2.77 9.69
N MET A 132 -1.42 4.07 9.44
CA MET A 132 -2.33 4.79 8.56
C MET A 132 -1.67 5.00 7.19
N VAL A 133 -2.10 4.25 6.17
CA VAL A 133 -1.47 4.27 4.85
C VAL A 133 -2.03 5.41 4.00
N THR A 134 -1.20 6.40 3.71
CA THR A 134 -1.57 7.58 2.91
C THR A 134 -1.12 7.41 1.47
N SER A 135 -0.16 8.20 0.98
CA SER A 135 0.43 8.07 -0.35
C SER A 135 1.73 8.88 -0.43
N ASP A 136 2.63 8.51 -1.32
CA ASP A 136 3.69 9.38 -1.85
C ASP A 136 3.19 10.74 -2.38
N LYS A 137 1.91 10.83 -2.78
CA LYS A 137 1.26 12.00 -3.36
C LYS A 137 0.61 12.95 -2.34
N CYS A 138 0.78 12.71 -1.04
CA CYS A 138 0.22 13.58 0.00
C CYS A 138 0.95 14.93 0.12
N TYR A 139 2.14 15.06 -0.46
CA TYR A 139 2.97 16.25 -0.41
C TYR A 139 2.50 17.34 -1.37
N GLU A 140 2.80 18.59 -1.05
CA GLU A 140 2.68 19.70 -1.97
C GLU A 140 3.76 19.57 -3.06
N ASN A 141 3.35 19.12 -4.25
CA ASN A 141 4.30 18.80 -5.30
C ASN A 141 4.94 20.06 -5.92
N LYS A 142 6.26 20.20 -5.79
CA LYS A 142 7.12 21.26 -6.33
C LYS A 142 7.75 20.93 -7.68
N GLU A 143 7.51 19.74 -8.25
CA GLU A 143 8.04 19.29 -9.56
C GLU A 143 9.58 19.42 -9.67
N TRP A 144 10.28 19.07 -8.59
CA TRP A 144 11.73 19.20 -8.46
C TRP A 144 12.43 17.82 -8.38
N PRO A 145 13.78 17.74 -8.48
CA PRO A 145 14.47 16.45 -8.47
C PRO A 145 14.65 15.83 -7.07
N TRP A 146 14.40 16.58 -5.99
CA TRP A 146 14.61 16.10 -4.62
C TRP A 146 13.44 15.26 -4.12
N GLY A 147 13.75 14.24 -3.30
CA GLY A 147 12.74 13.47 -2.59
C GLY A 147 12.13 14.27 -1.44
N TYR A 148 10.81 14.18 -1.25
CA TYR A 148 10.13 14.82 -0.11
C TYR A 148 10.52 14.15 1.20
N ARG A 149 10.83 14.96 2.21
CA ARG A 149 11.10 14.54 3.59
C ARG A 149 9.80 14.56 4.39
N GLU A 150 9.73 13.87 5.52
CA GLU A 150 8.49 13.76 6.29
C GLU A 150 7.95 15.09 6.86
N ILE A 151 8.81 16.09 6.94
CA ILE A 151 8.53 17.45 7.42
C ILE A 151 8.07 18.43 6.32
N ASP A 152 8.17 18.04 5.05
CA ASP A 152 7.79 18.94 3.96
C ASP A 152 6.25 19.10 3.89
N PRO A 153 5.72 20.22 3.35
CA PRO A 153 4.29 20.54 3.38
C PRO A 153 3.40 19.49 2.71
N MET A 154 2.21 19.29 3.28
CA MET A 154 1.15 18.49 2.64
C MET A 154 0.42 19.32 1.59
N GLY A 155 -0.11 18.65 0.56
CA GLY A 155 -0.84 19.28 -0.52
C GLY A 155 -1.49 18.23 -1.40
N GLY A 156 -1.28 18.35 -2.71
CA GLY A 156 -1.82 17.46 -3.74
C GLY A 156 -2.60 18.24 -4.80
N HIS A 157 -2.16 18.14 -6.06
CA HIS A 157 -2.74 18.90 -7.16
C HIS A 157 -4.11 18.35 -7.59
N ASP A 158 -4.18 17.04 -7.84
CA ASP A 158 -5.44 16.35 -8.14
C ASP A 158 -6.19 15.94 -6.87
N ILE A 159 -7.46 15.58 -7.02
CA ILE A 159 -8.38 15.30 -5.91
C ILE A 159 -7.98 14.08 -5.09
N TYR A 160 -7.41 13.04 -5.72
CA TYR A 160 -6.86 11.91 -4.99
C TYR A 160 -5.68 12.36 -4.12
N SER A 161 -4.70 13.05 -4.72
CA SER A 161 -3.51 13.53 -4.02
C SER A 161 -3.88 14.48 -2.87
N SER A 162 -4.78 15.44 -3.12
CA SER A 162 -5.24 16.40 -2.11
C SER A 162 -5.96 15.70 -0.95
N SER A 163 -6.79 14.69 -1.24
CA SER A 163 -7.45 13.91 -0.20
C SER A 163 -6.46 13.16 0.69
N LYS A 164 -5.32 12.69 0.13
CA LYS A 164 -4.24 12.04 0.90
C LYS A 164 -3.44 13.04 1.73
N GLY A 165 -3.24 14.26 1.23
CA GLY A 165 -2.71 15.38 2.03
C GLY A 165 -3.63 15.72 3.22
N CYS A 166 -4.96 15.75 3.00
CA CYS A 166 -5.94 15.93 4.07
C CYS A 166 -5.91 14.79 5.10
N CYS A 167 -5.75 13.53 4.67
CA CYS A 167 -5.58 12.40 5.59
C CYS A 167 -4.36 12.62 6.52
N GLU A 168 -3.22 13.08 6.02
CA GLU A 168 -2.03 13.36 6.84
C GLU A 168 -2.28 14.45 7.90
N LEU A 169 -2.94 15.54 7.52
CA LEU A 169 -3.33 16.60 8.46
C LEU A 169 -4.28 16.08 9.54
N LEU A 170 -5.27 15.27 9.14
CA LEU A 170 -6.23 14.65 10.06
C LEU A 170 -5.55 13.68 11.03
N ILE A 171 -4.66 12.80 10.53
CA ILE A 171 -3.88 11.86 11.35
C ILE A 171 -3.01 12.63 12.35
N SER A 172 -2.34 13.70 11.90
CA SER A 172 -1.53 14.56 12.76
C SER A 172 -2.37 15.22 13.86
N SER A 173 -3.55 15.75 13.50
CA SER A 173 -4.48 16.35 14.46
C SER A 173 -4.98 15.35 15.49
N TYR A 174 -5.43 14.16 15.08
CA TYR A 174 -5.85 13.10 16.02
C TYR A 174 -4.72 12.68 16.94
N ARG A 175 -3.50 12.53 16.42
CA ARG A 175 -2.31 12.22 17.22
C ARG A 175 -2.09 13.31 18.27
N ASN A 176 -2.12 14.58 17.91
CA ASN A 176 -1.88 15.68 18.84
C ASN A 176 -3.00 15.84 19.88
N SER A 177 -4.26 15.61 19.48
CA SER A 177 -5.42 15.86 20.35
C SER A 177 -5.73 14.69 21.28
N TYR A 178 -5.60 13.45 20.80
CA TYR A 178 -6.09 12.25 21.50
C TYR A 178 -5.02 11.21 21.79
N PHE A 179 -3.90 11.23 21.06
CA PHE A 179 -2.83 10.24 21.19
C PHE A 179 -1.46 10.89 21.44
N SER A 180 -1.46 12.01 22.18
CA SER A 180 -0.26 12.80 22.41
C SER A 180 0.71 12.07 23.33
N GLU A 181 2.01 12.28 23.12
CA GLU A 181 3.06 11.68 23.93
C GLU A 181 2.90 11.99 25.44
N GLU A 182 2.49 13.22 25.76
CA GLU A 182 2.21 13.65 27.14
C GLU A 182 1.14 12.79 27.85
N LYS A 183 0.18 12.26 27.11
CA LYS A 183 -0.92 11.44 27.63
C LYS A 183 -0.72 9.95 27.37
N PHE A 184 0.44 9.54 26.87
CA PHE A 184 0.71 8.16 26.45
C PHE A 184 0.48 7.14 27.57
N SER A 185 0.81 7.47 28.82
CA SER A 185 0.56 6.62 29.98
C SER A 185 -0.92 6.28 30.20
N GLN A 186 -1.82 7.14 29.73
CA GLN A 186 -3.28 6.99 29.86
C GLN A 186 -3.86 6.18 28.71
N HIS A 187 -3.64 6.60 27.46
CA HIS A 187 -4.25 5.92 26.31
C HIS A 187 -3.49 4.66 25.87
N LYS A 188 -2.14 4.67 25.97
CA LYS A 188 -1.24 3.61 25.47
C LYS A 188 -1.45 3.29 23.99
N LYS A 189 -1.74 4.31 23.19
CA LYS A 189 -2.05 4.23 21.75
C LYS A 189 -0.99 4.95 20.92
N ILE A 190 -0.60 4.38 19.80
CA ILE A 190 0.47 4.92 18.93
C ILE A 190 -0.05 4.95 17.50
N ILE A 191 0.03 6.12 16.87
CA ILE A 191 -0.43 6.34 15.50
C ILE A 191 0.73 6.80 14.62
N ALA A 192 0.99 6.03 13.56
CA ALA A 192 1.94 6.39 12.54
C ALA A 192 1.26 6.50 11.17
N SER A 193 1.65 7.49 10.38
CA SER A 193 1.31 7.55 8.95
C SER A 193 2.47 7.02 8.12
N VAL A 194 2.16 6.28 7.06
CA VAL A 194 3.16 5.69 6.18
C VAL A 194 2.88 6.05 4.72
N ARG A 195 3.90 6.59 4.05
CA ARG A 195 3.83 7.19 2.72
C ARG A 195 4.64 6.35 1.75
N ALA A 196 3.98 5.83 0.72
CA ALA A 196 4.61 5.09 -0.37
C ALA A 196 3.72 5.15 -1.62
N GLY A 197 4.30 4.93 -2.78
CA GLY A 197 3.56 4.85 -4.05
C GLY A 197 4.35 4.13 -5.13
N ASN A 198 3.79 4.15 -6.35
CA ASN A 198 4.37 3.47 -7.53
C ASN A 198 4.68 1.99 -7.25
N VAL A 199 3.77 1.37 -6.49
CA VAL A 199 3.86 -0.01 -6.04
C VAL A 199 3.39 -0.92 -7.16
N ILE A 200 4.21 -1.90 -7.52
CA ILE A 200 3.93 -2.92 -8.55
C ILE A 200 4.11 -4.33 -7.96
N GLY A 201 3.53 -5.33 -8.60
CA GLY A 201 3.56 -6.71 -8.12
C GLY A 201 2.46 -7.57 -8.73
N GLY A 202 2.50 -8.86 -8.43
CA GLY A 202 1.50 -9.82 -8.85
C GLY A 202 0.13 -9.57 -8.23
N GLY A 203 -0.92 -9.69 -9.05
CA GLY A 203 -2.31 -9.66 -8.60
C GLY A 203 -2.90 -8.28 -8.33
N ASP A 204 -2.31 -7.23 -8.92
CA ASP A 204 -2.99 -5.96 -9.16
C ASP A 204 -3.73 -6.03 -10.50
N TRP A 205 -5.05 -5.91 -10.51
CA TRP A 205 -5.82 -5.81 -11.76
C TRP A 205 -6.56 -4.48 -11.88
N SER A 206 -6.07 -3.44 -11.20
CA SER A 206 -6.62 -2.09 -11.32
C SER A 206 -6.53 -1.58 -12.76
N ILE A 207 -7.53 -0.81 -13.18
CA ILE A 207 -7.51 -0.09 -14.46
C ILE A 207 -6.61 1.14 -14.37
N ASP A 208 -6.12 1.61 -15.52
CA ASP A 208 -5.27 2.80 -15.67
C ASP A 208 -3.95 2.72 -14.86
N ARG A 209 -3.40 1.51 -14.72
CA ARG A 209 -2.08 1.24 -14.10
C ARG A 209 -1.19 0.51 -15.10
N ILE A 210 0.04 0.99 -15.24
CA ILE A 210 0.93 0.55 -16.32
C ILE A 210 1.18 -0.96 -16.33
N ILE A 211 1.50 -1.59 -15.19
CA ILE A 211 1.78 -3.04 -15.17
C ILE A 211 0.53 -3.86 -15.54
N PRO A 212 -0.64 -3.69 -14.89
CA PRO A 212 -1.86 -4.38 -15.30
C PRO A 212 -2.23 -4.14 -16.77
N ASP A 213 -2.05 -2.91 -17.27
CA ASP A 213 -2.34 -2.57 -18.67
C ASP A 213 -1.39 -3.29 -19.63
N CYS A 214 -0.10 -3.39 -19.31
CA CYS A 214 0.87 -4.20 -20.06
C CYS A 214 0.47 -5.68 -20.10
N ILE A 215 0.13 -6.27 -18.95
CA ILE A 215 -0.25 -7.68 -18.86
C ILE A 215 -1.49 -7.96 -19.71
N ARG A 216 -2.55 -7.14 -19.60
CA ARG A 216 -3.77 -7.30 -20.42
C ARG A 216 -3.47 -7.23 -21.92
N ALA A 217 -2.59 -6.32 -22.34
CA ALA A 217 -2.19 -6.20 -23.75
C ALA A 217 -1.45 -7.46 -24.21
N LEU A 218 -0.47 -7.92 -23.43
CA LEU A 218 0.32 -9.11 -23.72
C LEU A 218 -0.53 -10.38 -23.80
N GLU A 219 -1.42 -10.60 -22.83
CA GLU A 219 -2.33 -11.76 -22.84
C GLU A 219 -3.32 -11.72 -24.03
N SER A 220 -3.65 -10.52 -24.51
CA SER A 220 -4.52 -10.34 -25.67
C SER A 220 -3.76 -10.31 -27.00
N ASN A 221 -2.45 -10.56 -27.00
CA ASN A 221 -1.57 -10.41 -28.17
C ASN A 221 -1.70 -9.03 -28.86
N LYS A 222 -1.90 -7.97 -28.07
CA LYS A 222 -1.98 -6.58 -28.52
C LYS A 222 -0.71 -5.84 -28.15
N LYS A 223 -0.40 -4.78 -28.90
CA LYS A 223 0.68 -3.85 -28.52
C LYS A 223 0.32 -3.10 -27.24
N ILE A 224 1.32 -2.88 -26.40
CA ILE A 224 1.19 -2.04 -25.21
C ILE A 224 1.12 -0.58 -25.67
N ILE A 225 0.16 0.17 -25.13
CA ILE A 225 0.01 1.60 -25.42
C ILE A 225 0.52 2.40 -24.21
N ILE A 226 1.55 3.20 -24.40
CA ILE A 226 2.13 4.04 -23.34
C ILE A 226 1.74 5.49 -23.58
N ARG A 227 1.07 6.10 -22.58
CA ARG A 227 0.61 7.49 -22.64
C ARG A 227 1.76 8.50 -22.51
N ASN A 228 2.69 8.26 -21.59
CA ASN A 228 3.82 9.14 -21.34
C ASN A 228 5.10 8.31 -21.09
N PRO A 229 5.86 7.95 -22.15
CA PRO A 229 7.03 7.08 -22.03
C PRO A 229 8.16 7.69 -21.19
N THR A 230 8.30 9.02 -21.19
CA THR A 230 9.38 9.74 -20.49
C THR A 230 9.09 10.00 -19.02
N ALA A 231 7.87 9.77 -18.54
CA ALA A 231 7.51 9.93 -17.13
C ALA A 231 8.39 9.06 -16.22
N ILE A 232 9.07 9.68 -15.25
CA ILE A 232 9.94 9.01 -14.31
C ILE A 232 9.17 8.71 -13.03
N ARG A 233 9.27 7.48 -12.52
CA ARG A 233 8.61 7.05 -11.29
C ARG A 233 9.53 6.17 -10.44
N PRO A 234 9.45 6.26 -9.11
CA PRO A 234 10.19 5.39 -8.20
C PRO A 234 9.47 4.04 -8.04
N TRP A 235 9.67 3.12 -8.98
CA TRP A 235 9.00 1.81 -8.95
C TRP A 235 9.54 0.90 -7.85
N GLN A 236 8.63 0.21 -7.16
CA GLN A 236 8.97 -0.72 -6.08
C GLN A 236 8.00 -1.88 -6.02
N HIS A 237 8.50 -3.08 -5.68
CA HIS A 237 7.63 -4.23 -5.45
C HIS A 237 6.69 -4.01 -4.26
N VAL A 238 5.51 -4.64 -4.23
CA VAL A 238 4.54 -4.53 -3.13
C VAL A 238 5.11 -4.91 -1.77
N LEU A 239 6.06 -5.85 -1.74
CA LEU A 239 6.71 -6.26 -0.50
C LEU A 239 7.65 -5.19 0.08
N GLU A 240 8.13 -4.24 -0.74
CA GLU A 240 9.03 -3.18 -0.28
C GLU A 240 8.39 -2.29 0.79
N PRO A 241 7.32 -1.53 0.50
CA PRO A 241 6.71 -0.69 1.53
C PRO A 241 6.03 -1.53 2.62
N LEU A 242 5.51 -2.73 2.30
CA LEU A 242 4.88 -3.58 3.31
C LEU A 242 5.89 -4.06 4.37
N SER A 243 7.12 -4.37 3.98
CA SER A 243 8.19 -4.72 4.93
C SER A 243 8.50 -3.55 5.86
N GLY A 244 8.48 -2.32 5.32
CA GLY A 244 8.61 -1.09 6.09
C GLY A 244 7.49 -0.89 7.10
N TYR A 245 6.25 -1.16 6.71
CA TYR A 245 5.08 -1.06 7.59
C TYR A 245 5.17 -2.08 8.74
N LEU A 246 5.56 -3.31 8.42
CA LEU A 246 5.75 -4.37 9.41
C LEU A 246 6.91 -4.06 10.35
N LEU A 247 8.05 -3.62 9.83
CA LEU A 247 9.21 -3.25 10.66
C LEU A 247 8.90 -2.07 11.59
N LEU A 248 8.24 -1.03 11.07
CA LEU A 248 7.77 0.08 11.91
C LEU A 248 6.86 -0.39 13.03
N THR A 249 5.94 -1.32 12.74
CA THR A 249 5.02 -1.87 13.73
C THR A 249 5.77 -2.69 14.79
N GLU A 250 6.76 -3.50 14.38
CA GLU A 250 7.64 -4.23 15.30
C GLU A 250 8.40 -3.29 16.24
N LYS A 251 8.96 -2.19 15.70
CA LYS A 251 9.59 -1.14 16.52
C LYS A 251 8.61 -0.47 17.47
N ILE A 252 7.38 -0.19 17.04
CA ILE A 252 6.34 0.37 17.92
C ILE A 252 6.01 -0.59 19.06
N ILE A 253 5.88 -1.90 18.78
CA ILE A 253 5.60 -2.92 19.81
C ILE A 253 6.72 -2.97 20.85
N ASN A 254 7.98 -2.90 20.41
CA ASN A 254 9.14 -3.11 21.27
C ASN A 254 9.63 -1.83 21.96
N ASN A 255 9.42 -0.67 21.35
CA ASN A 255 10.03 0.60 21.78
C ASN A 255 9.02 1.75 21.94
N GLY A 256 7.74 1.51 21.68
CA GLY A 256 6.66 2.43 22.02
C GLY A 256 6.65 3.74 21.22
N ILE A 257 6.36 4.84 21.91
CA ILE A 257 5.94 6.13 21.32
C ILE A 257 7.00 6.79 20.43
N LEU A 258 8.29 6.41 20.56
CA LEU A 258 9.40 6.94 19.76
C LEU A 258 9.20 6.78 18.24
N PHE A 259 8.36 5.81 17.85
CA PHE A 259 8.08 5.50 16.45
C PHE A 259 6.74 6.07 15.95
N SER A 260 6.07 6.86 16.79
CA SER A 260 4.93 7.69 16.41
C SER A 260 5.37 8.78 15.42
N GLY A 261 4.59 9.04 14.38
CA GLY A 261 4.97 10.03 13.38
C GLY A 261 4.64 9.62 11.95
N ALA A 262 5.13 10.40 11.00
CA ALA A 262 5.08 10.06 9.58
C ALA A 262 6.37 9.37 9.13
N TRP A 263 6.26 8.47 8.14
CA TRP A 263 7.36 7.67 7.62
C TRP A 263 7.27 7.48 6.11
N ASN A 264 8.37 7.73 5.40
CA ASN A 264 8.50 7.46 3.97
C ASN A 264 9.09 6.07 3.71
N PHE A 265 8.51 5.37 2.72
CA PHE A 265 9.02 4.12 2.19
C PHE A 265 9.03 4.18 0.66
N GLY A 266 10.20 3.90 0.08
CA GLY A 266 10.47 4.07 -1.35
C GLY A 266 11.66 3.22 -1.80
N PRO A 267 11.83 3.04 -3.12
CA PRO A 267 12.91 2.22 -3.65
C PRO A 267 14.28 2.88 -3.55
N SER A 268 15.31 2.13 -3.93
CA SER A 268 16.62 2.67 -4.22
C SER A 268 16.58 3.59 -5.46
N LEU A 269 17.54 4.51 -5.54
CA LEU A 269 17.68 5.42 -6.69
C LEU A 269 17.78 4.68 -8.04
N SER A 270 18.33 3.47 -8.05
CA SER A 270 18.47 2.64 -9.25
C SER A 270 17.14 2.18 -9.85
N ASN A 271 16.04 2.16 -9.07
CA ASN A 271 14.72 1.76 -9.57
C ASN A 271 13.84 2.98 -9.92
N ILE A 272 14.40 4.19 -9.85
CA ILE A 272 13.77 5.41 -10.33
C ILE A 272 14.03 5.51 -11.83
N VAL A 273 13.10 4.99 -12.63
CA VAL A 273 13.26 4.88 -14.09
C VAL A 273 12.02 5.39 -14.82
N SER A 274 12.18 5.66 -16.12
CA SER A 274 11.07 6.05 -16.98
C SER A 274 10.07 4.90 -17.20
N VAL A 275 8.84 5.24 -17.57
CA VAL A 275 7.83 4.26 -17.98
C VAL A 275 8.32 3.42 -19.17
N GLU A 276 8.99 4.04 -20.14
CA GLU A 276 9.64 3.34 -21.25
C GLU A 276 10.62 2.28 -20.76
N LYS A 277 11.53 2.64 -19.85
CA LYS A 277 12.52 1.70 -19.32
C LYS A 277 11.84 0.54 -18.57
N LEU A 278 10.81 0.83 -17.77
CA LEU A 278 10.01 -0.18 -17.08
C LEU A 278 9.39 -1.18 -18.08
N VAL A 279 8.71 -0.66 -19.11
CA VAL A 279 7.97 -1.49 -20.07
C VAL A 279 8.91 -2.30 -20.95
N THR A 280 10.01 -1.72 -21.42
CA THR A 280 11.04 -2.44 -22.16
C THR A 280 11.63 -3.59 -21.32
N SER A 281 12.00 -3.32 -20.06
CA SER A 281 12.50 -4.40 -19.18
C SER A 281 11.44 -5.45 -18.86
N LEU A 282 10.16 -5.08 -18.77
CA LEU A 282 9.06 -6.03 -18.64
C LEU A 282 8.96 -6.93 -19.88
N LEU A 283 9.05 -6.37 -21.09
CA LEU A 283 9.00 -7.13 -22.34
C LEU A 283 10.18 -8.09 -22.48
N ASP A 284 11.38 -7.67 -22.09
CA ASP A 284 12.58 -8.51 -22.08
C ASP A 284 12.38 -9.75 -21.19
N ILE A 285 11.79 -9.59 -20.01
CA ILE A 285 11.51 -10.69 -19.07
C ILE A 285 10.29 -11.51 -19.51
N TRP A 286 9.28 -10.88 -20.11
CA TRP A 286 8.11 -11.57 -20.63
C TRP A 286 8.51 -12.51 -21.77
N GLY A 287 9.40 -12.04 -22.65
CA GLY A 287 10.00 -12.76 -23.78
C GLY A 287 9.38 -12.43 -25.14
N CYS A 288 8.32 -11.61 -25.19
CA CYS A 288 7.68 -11.18 -26.41
C CYS A 288 6.81 -9.92 -26.20
N GLY A 289 6.33 -9.35 -27.30
CA GLY A 289 5.47 -8.17 -27.32
C GLY A 289 6.20 -6.93 -27.84
N ASP A 290 5.44 -5.85 -27.97
CA ASP A 290 5.93 -4.56 -28.45
C ASP A 290 5.07 -3.45 -27.85
N TRP A 291 5.61 -2.24 -27.79
CA TRP A 291 4.90 -1.07 -27.29
C TRP A 291 4.92 0.08 -28.28
N THR A 292 3.95 0.98 -28.15
CA THR A 292 3.91 2.23 -28.92
C THR A 292 3.50 3.38 -28.02
N ALA A 293 4.06 4.56 -28.28
CA ALA A 293 3.61 5.78 -27.64
C ALA A 293 2.24 6.15 -28.20
N GLU A 294 1.30 6.45 -27.33
CA GLU A 294 0.03 7.02 -27.76
C GLU A 294 0.28 8.46 -28.22
N ASN A 295 -0.07 8.78 -29.47
CA ASN A 295 -0.12 10.16 -29.96
C ASN A 295 -1.35 10.85 -29.38
N ILE A 296 -1.35 11.05 -28.07
CA ILE A 296 -2.38 11.86 -27.41
C ILE A 296 -1.97 13.31 -27.63
N GLY A 297 -2.92 14.15 -28.05
CA GLY A 297 -2.81 15.59 -27.85
C GLY A 297 -2.64 15.93 -26.36
N PRO A 298 -2.77 17.21 -25.96
CA PRO A 298 -2.61 17.58 -24.55
C PRO A 298 -3.49 16.70 -23.64
N ILE A 299 -2.87 16.07 -22.63
CA ILE A 299 -3.57 15.24 -21.64
C ILE A 299 -4.57 16.16 -20.90
N ASN A 300 -5.85 15.78 -20.86
CA ASN A 300 -6.92 16.62 -20.29
C ASN A 300 -6.93 16.70 -18.75
N PHE A 301 -5.93 16.14 -18.06
CA PHE A 301 -5.80 16.22 -16.60
C PHE A 301 -4.33 16.22 -16.17
N HIS A 302 -4.06 16.82 -15.00
CA HIS A 302 -2.69 16.92 -14.47
C HIS A 302 -2.26 15.60 -13.82
N GLU A 303 -1.06 15.13 -14.18
CA GLU A 303 -0.34 14.05 -13.52
C GLU A 303 1.10 14.52 -13.22
N ALA A 304 1.60 14.24 -12.02
CA ALA A 304 2.95 14.64 -11.59
C ALA A 304 4.04 14.08 -12.51
N ASN A 305 5.05 14.87 -12.88
CA ASN A 305 6.15 14.37 -13.71
C ASN A 305 7.30 13.83 -12.86
N LEU A 306 7.62 14.53 -11.77
CA LEU A 306 8.66 14.15 -10.83
C LEU A 306 8.10 14.04 -9.41
N LEU A 307 8.16 12.85 -8.84
CA LEU A 307 7.75 12.59 -7.47
C LEU A 307 8.63 11.50 -6.87
N ASN A 308 9.39 11.84 -5.84
CA ASN A 308 10.25 10.91 -5.12
C ASN A 308 10.15 11.15 -3.61
N LEU A 309 10.52 10.16 -2.80
CA LEU A 309 10.55 10.28 -1.35
C LEU A 309 11.99 10.17 -0.86
N ASP A 310 12.35 11.03 0.10
CA ASP A 310 13.54 10.81 0.90
C ASP A 310 13.22 9.76 1.97
N ILE A 311 13.93 8.63 1.93
CA ILE A 311 13.76 7.48 2.85
C ILE A 311 14.80 7.46 3.98
N SER A 312 15.57 8.53 4.15
CA SER A 312 16.66 8.61 5.13
C SER A 312 16.16 8.35 6.54
N LYS A 313 14.99 8.87 6.93
CA LYS A 313 14.40 8.63 8.25
C LYS A 313 14.14 7.15 8.52
N ALA A 314 13.53 6.44 7.56
CA ALA A 314 13.30 5.00 7.67
C ALA A 314 14.63 4.23 7.74
N LYS A 315 15.63 4.62 6.94
CA LYS A 315 16.96 4.02 6.97
C LYS A 315 17.67 4.21 8.30
N PHE A 316 17.76 5.43 8.82
CA PHE A 316 18.51 5.71 10.04
C PHE A 316 17.80 5.22 11.31
N ASN A 317 16.48 5.36 11.39
CA ASN A 317 15.75 5.08 12.63
C ASN A 317 15.15 3.67 12.70
N LEU A 318 14.84 3.05 11.55
CA LEU A 318 14.32 1.67 11.50
C LEU A 318 15.38 0.65 11.05
N ASN A 319 16.51 1.11 10.51
CA ASN A 319 17.41 0.28 9.70
C ASN A 319 16.70 -0.37 8.50
N TRP A 320 15.67 0.30 7.96
CA TRP A 320 14.92 -0.17 6.81
C TRP A 320 15.60 0.25 5.51
N GLN A 321 15.74 -0.67 4.55
CA GLN A 321 16.24 -0.38 3.21
C GLN A 321 15.49 -1.24 2.18
N PRO A 322 15.24 -0.70 0.97
CA PRO A 322 14.66 -1.49 -0.11
C PRO A 322 15.64 -2.59 -0.54
N LYS A 323 15.11 -3.75 -0.94
CA LYS A 323 15.93 -4.96 -1.15
C LYS A 323 16.02 -5.41 -2.60
N TRP A 324 14.94 -5.28 -3.36
CA TRP A 324 14.86 -5.79 -4.73
C TRP A 324 15.21 -4.70 -5.75
N SER A 325 16.09 -5.09 -6.67
CA SER A 325 16.31 -4.31 -7.89
C SER A 325 15.05 -4.27 -8.76
N LEU A 326 15.04 -3.38 -9.76
CA LEU A 326 13.97 -3.33 -10.75
C LEU A 326 13.79 -4.68 -11.46
N GLN A 327 14.89 -5.36 -11.80
CA GLN A 327 14.90 -6.68 -12.43
C GLN A 327 14.17 -7.70 -11.57
N GLN A 328 14.59 -7.86 -10.31
CA GLN A 328 13.97 -8.80 -9.36
C GLN A 328 12.49 -8.47 -9.12
N THR A 329 12.16 -7.18 -9.03
CA THR A 329 10.78 -6.72 -8.90
C THR A 329 9.92 -7.19 -10.08
N LEU A 330 10.41 -6.99 -11.31
CA LEU A 330 9.68 -7.38 -12.52
C LEU A 330 9.61 -8.90 -12.69
N GLU A 331 10.69 -9.64 -12.41
CA GLU A 331 10.70 -11.11 -12.45
C GLU A 331 9.63 -11.71 -11.55
N ASN A 332 9.57 -11.31 -10.28
CA ASN A 332 8.57 -11.79 -9.33
C ASN A 332 7.15 -11.35 -9.71
N THR A 333 7.01 -10.14 -10.25
CA THR A 333 5.73 -9.62 -10.75
C THR A 333 5.20 -10.48 -11.92
N ILE A 334 6.06 -10.72 -12.91
CA ILE A 334 5.72 -11.45 -14.14
C ILE A 334 5.48 -12.94 -13.85
N GLU A 335 6.28 -13.56 -12.98
CA GLU A 335 6.07 -14.94 -12.53
C GLU A 335 4.64 -15.14 -12.01
N TRP A 336 4.16 -14.24 -11.15
CA TRP A 336 2.79 -14.30 -10.66
C TRP A 336 1.76 -14.23 -11.79
N TYR A 337 1.92 -13.31 -12.75
CA TYR A 337 1.00 -13.19 -13.90
C TYR A 337 1.11 -14.35 -14.91
N LYS A 338 2.24 -15.06 -14.98
CA LYS A 338 2.35 -16.27 -15.80
C LYS A 338 1.63 -17.47 -15.19
N HIS A 339 1.39 -17.46 -13.88
CA HIS A 339 0.84 -18.61 -13.15
C HIS A 339 -0.61 -18.45 -12.66
N TYR A 340 -1.15 -17.24 -12.51
CA TYR A 340 -2.47 -17.02 -11.87
C TYR A 340 -3.65 -17.77 -12.51
N ASN A 341 -3.58 -18.12 -13.80
CA ASN A 341 -4.65 -18.80 -14.52
C ASN A 341 -4.42 -20.33 -14.66
N SER A 342 -3.23 -20.81 -14.36
CA SER A 342 -2.83 -22.22 -14.52
C SER A 342 -2.66 -22.93 -13.18
N TYR A 343 -2.40 -22.17 -12.11
CA TYR A 343 -2.26 -22.69 -10.75
C TYR A 343 -3.60 -22.69 -10.02
N THR A 344 -3.76 -23.67 -9.13
CA THR A 344 -4.81 -23.66 -8.11
C THR A 344 -4.59 -22.51 -7.12
N SER A 345 -5.64 -22.12 -6.37
CA SER A 345 -5.50 -21.08 -5.35
C SER A 345 -4.46 -21.40 -4.27
N SER A 346 -4.30 -22.69 -3.93
CA SER A 346 -3.26 -23.10 -2.97
C SER A 346 -1.86 -22.94 -3.53
N GLU A 347 -1.64 -23.25 -4.81
CA GLU A 347 -0.35 -23.05 -5.48
C GLU A 347 -0.03 -21.56 -5.63
N MET A 348 -1.01 -20.73 -5.99
CA MET A 348 -0.83 -19.27 -6.04
C MET A 348 -0.53 -18.68 -4.67
N ARG A 349 -1.21 -19.15 -3.61
CA ARG A 349 -0.89 -18.75 -2.24
C ARG A 349 0.53 -19.16 -1.87
N ASN A 350 0.95 -20.39 -2.20
CA ASN A 350 2.32 -20.86 -1.95
C ASN A 350 3.36 -20.05 -2.71
N LEU A 351 3.08 -19.63 -3.94
CA LEU A 351 3.92 -18.71 -4.71
C LEU A 351 4.05 -17.34 -4.01
N CYS A 352 2.95 -16.75 -3.56
CA CYS A 352 3.02 -15.51 -2.77
C CYS A 352 3.88 -15.68 -1.51
N ILE A 353 3.71 -16.81 -0.81
CA ILE A 353 4.48 -17.12 0.41
C ILE A 353 5.97 -17.34 0.08
N SER A 354 6.31 -18.00 -1.03
CA SER A 354 7.71 -18.17 -1.44
C SER A 354 8.36 -16.84 -1.79
N GLN A 355 7.66 -15.94 -2.48
CA GLN A 355 8.13 -14.59 -2.78
C GLN A 355 8.34 -13.77 -1.50
N ILE A 356 7.42 -13.85 -0.52
CA ILE A 356 7.60 -13.25 0.81
C ILE A 356 8.87 -13.80 1.50
N LYS A 357 9.07 -15.12 1.48
CA LYS A 357 10.25 -15.77 2.07
C LYS A 357 11.55 -15.30 1.40
N GLN A 358 11.57 -15.25 0.07
CA GLN A 358 12.71 -14.77 -0.70
C GLN A 358 13.03 -13.31 -0.36
N TYR A 359 12.02 -12.45 -0.26
CA TYR A 359 12.19 -11.06 0.12
C TYR A 359 12.77 -10.91 1.54
N CYS A 360 12.38 -11.78 2.47
CA CYS A 360 12.90 -11.75 3.84
C CYS A 360 14.35 -12.25 3.99
N MET A 361 14.85 -13.10 3.08
CA MET A 361 16.19 -13.69 3.17
C MET A 361 17.33 -12.75 2.72
N LEU A 362 17.00 -11.70 1.98
CA LEU A 362 17.91 -10.61 1.61
C LEU A 362 18.03 -9.58 2.74
#